data_AF-J7S455-F1
#
_entry.id   AF-J7S455-F1
#
_cell.length_a   1.000
_cell.length_b   1.000
_cell.length_c   1.000
_cell.angle_alpha   90.00
_cell.angle_beta   90.00
_cell.angle_gamma   90.00
#
_symmetry.space_group_name_H-M   'P 1'
#
loop_
_entity.id
_entity.type
_entity.pdbx_description
1 polymer ?
#
loop_
_entity_poly.entity_id
_entity_poly.type
_entity_poly.pdbx_seq_one_letter_code
_entity_poly.pdbx_strand_id
1 'polypeptide(L)'
;MASTATVTECPICMEEIGPHEPLGELLPCHHKFHSDCIRKWHTTTTGEIRRPLCPFCREQSETLLIQYDHGAPAGSSIRVNLRDGSRCESSPNSFSPQGAQN
;
A
#
# COMPACT_ATOMS: atom_id res chain seq x y z
N MET A 1 -3.42 5.13 36.83
CA MET A 1 -2.70 5.27 35.55
C MET A 1 -3.70 4.96 34.45
N ALA A 2 -4.38 5.99 33.95
CA ALA A 2 -5.16 5.94 32.71
C ALA A 2 -4.28 6.64 31.67
N SER A 3 -4.09 6.20 30.45
CA SER A 3 -5.04 5.50 29.57
C SER A 3 -4.20 4.68 28.59
N THR A 4 -4.57 3.43 28.36
CA THR A 4 -4.11 2.68 27.19
C THR A 4 -4.82 3.27 25.98
N ALA A 5 -4.41 4.48 25.56
CA ALA A 5 -4.75 4.99 24.25
C ALA A 5 -4.16 4.00 23.25
N THR A 6 -5.00 3.47 22.37
CA THR A 6 -4.57 2.62 21.26
C THR A 6 -3.75 3.49 20.32
N VAL A 7 -2.48 3.71 20.65
CA VAL A 7 -1.52 4.40 19.80
C VAL A 7 -1.34 3.50 18.58
N THR A 8 -1.84 3.95 17.44
CA THR A 8 -1.48 3.31 16.18
C THR A 8 -0.01 3.65 15.94
N GLU A 9 0.88 2.69 16.18
CA GLU A 9 2.32 2.83 15.93
C GLU A 9 2.63 2.42 14.49
N CYS A 10 3.46 3.19 13.80
CA CYS A 10 3.87 2.86 12.44
C CYS A 10 4.98 1.80 12.49
N PRO A 11 4.78 0.60 11.95
CA PRO A 11 5.79 -0.47 12.05
C PRO A 11 6.98 -0.34 11.10
N ILE A 12 6.95 0.67 10.21
CA ILE A 12 8.06 0.96 9.30
C ILE A 12 9.11 1.82 10.00
N CYS A 13 8.68 2.85 10.73
CA CYS A 13 9.56 3.77 11.46
C CYS A 13 9.56 3.56 12.99
N MET A 14 8.66 2.71 13.51
CA MET A 14 8.45 2.44 14.94
C MET A 14 8.10 3.69 15.76
N GLU A 15 7.43 4.65 15.12
CA GLU A 15 7.04 5.92 15.74
C GLU A 15 5.51 6.00 15.90
N GLU A 16 5.05 6.73 16.90
CA GLU A 16 3.62 6.96 17.14
C GLU A 16 3.01 7.78 16.00
N ILE A 17 1.86 7.33 15.48
CA ILE A 17 1.19 8.06 14.41
C ILE A 17 0.39 9.20 15.03
N GLY A 18 0.86 10.42 14.83
CA GLY A 18 0.25 11.61 15.40
C GLY A 18 -1.14 11.93 14.81
N PRO A 19 -2.00 12.66 15.53
CA PRO A 19 -3.32 13.05 15.04
C PRO A 19 -3.28 14.01 13.83
N HIS A 20 -2.15 14.70 13.64
CA HIS A 20 -1.90 15.59 12.51
C HIS A 20 -1.17 14.90 11.36
N GLU A 21 -0.84 13.61 11.51
CA GLU A 21 -0.09 12.87 10.50
C GLU A 21 -1.02 12.04 9.62
N PRO A 22 -0.71 11.94 8.32
CA PRO A 22 -1.53 11.19 7.40
C PRO A 22 -1.37 9.68 7.57
N LEU A 23 -2.49 9.02 7.87
CA LEU A 23 -2.60 7.59 8.04
C LEU A 23 -2.90 6.89 6.71
N GLY A 24 -1.98 6.06 6.25
CA GLY A 24 -2.16 5.16 5.12
C GLY A 24 -2.65 3.77 5.55
N GLU A 25 -3.83 3.37 5.13
CA GLU A 25 -4.38 2.02 5.32
C GLU A 25 -4.36 1.23 4.01
N LEU A 26 -3.78 0.02 4.04
CA LEU A 26 -3.71 -0.86 2.87
C LEU A 26 -4.90 -1.81 2.81
N LEU A 27 -5.56 -1.92 1.67
CA LEU A 27 -6.64 -2.89 1.44
C LEU A 27 -6.16 -4.04 0.54
N PRO A 28 -6.57 -5.29 0.82
CA PRO A 28 -7.60 -5.71 1.78
C PRO A 28 -7.11 -6.03 3.20
N CYS A 29 -5.81 -5.90 3.48
CA CYS A 29 -5.24 -6.37 4.75
C CYS A 29 -5.48 -5.42 5.95
N HIS A 30 -6.00 -4.22 5.71
CA HIS A 30 -6.35 -3.18 6.69
C HIS A 30 -5.20 -2.79 7.64
N HIS A 31 -3.95 -2.91 7.17
CA HIS A 31 -2.79 -2.47 7.96
C HIS A 31 -2.56 -0.97 7.81
N LYS A 32 -2.26 -0.31 8.92
CA LYS A 32 -2.11 1.15 9.04
C LYS A 32 -0.64 1.56 9.19
N PHE A 33 -0.24 2.60 8.48
CA PHE A 33 1.12 3.13 8.44
C PHE A 33 1.10 4.64 8.25
N HIS A 34 2.22 5.32 8.44
CA HIS A 34 2.37 6.67 7.89
C HIS A 34 2.30 6.64 6.37
N SER A 35 1.53 7.55 5.77
CA SER A 35 1.44 7.67 4.31
C SER A 35 2.81 7.96 3.67
N ASP A 36 3.72 8.63 4.39
CA ASP A 36 5.09 8.89 3.95
C ASP A 36 5.96 7.62 4.03
N CYS A 37 5.87 6.87 5.13
CA CYS A 37 6.61 5.62 5.29
C CYS A 37 6.23 4.58 4.25
N ILE A 38 4.93 4.37 4.01
CA ILE A 38 4.46 3.41 3.01
C ILE A 38 4.82 3.84 1.60
N ARG A 39 4.75 5.15 1.30
CA ARG A 39 5.21 5.72 0.02
C ARG A 39 6.70 5.44 -0.19
N LYS A 40 7.55 5.76 0.78
CA LYS A 40 9.00 5.47 0.74
C LYS A 40 9.26 3.98 0.60
N TRP A 41 8.56 3.14 1.35
CA TRP A 41 8.64 1.68 1.23
C TRP A 41 8.36 1.21 -0.20
N HIS A 42 7.26 1.65 -0.81
CA HIS A 42 6.97 1.31 -2.19
C HIS A 42 8.04 1.82 -3.15
N THR A 43 8.50 3.07 -3.00
CA THR A 43 9.58 3.63 -3.84
C THR A 43 10.90 2.87 -3.72
N THR A 44 11.30 2.47 -2.51
CA THR A 44 12.60 1.83 -2.25
C THR A 44 12.58 0.32 -2.52
N THR A 45 11.50 -0.37 -2.16
CA THR A 45 11.42 -1.84 -2.22
C THR A 45 10.73 -2.35 -3.49
N THR A 46 9.90 -1.53 -4.12
CA THR A 46 9.05 -1.89 -5.27
C THR A 46 9.52 -1.20 -6.54
N GLY A 47 10.82 -1.28 -6.84
CA GLY A 47 11.42 -0.71 -8.05
C GLY A 47 10.67 -1.15 -9.31
N GLU A 48 9.96 -0.19 -9.91
CA GLU A 48 9.39 -0.05 -11.27
C GLU A 48 8.53 -1.20 -11.86
N ILE A 49 8.60 -2.45 -11.37
CA ILE A 49 7.99 -3.64 -12.00
C ILE A 49 7.28 -4.56 -10.97
N ARG A 50 7.31 -4.26 -9.67
CA ARG A 50 6.75 -5.17 -8.66
C ARG A 50 5.46 -4.66 -8.05
N ARG A 51 4.62 -5.60 -7.62
CA ARG A 51 3.28 -5.34 -7.12
C ARG A 51 3.38 -4.65 -5.74
N PRO A 52 2.47 -3.73 -5.43
CA PRO A 52 2.35 -3.18 -4.09
C PRO A 52 2.04 -4.31 -3.09
N LEU A 53 2.98 -4.59 -2.19
CA LEU A 53 2.89 -5.64 -1.18
C LEU A 53 2.96 -5.03 0.20
N CYS A 54 2.11 -5.53 1.10
CA CYS A 54 2.11 -5.09 2.50
C CYS A 54 3.39 -5.57 3.21
N PRO A 55 4.14 -4.69 3.89
CA PRO A 55 5.34 -5.09 4.65
C PRO A 55 5.02 -6.02 5.83
N PHE A 56 3.79 -6.01 6.32
CA PHE A 56 3.37 -6.75 7.52
C PHE A 56 2.95 -8.19 7.21
N CYS A 57 2.03 -8.36 6.27
CA CYS A 57 1.46 -9.67 5.93
C CYS A 57 1.91 -10.22 4.57
N ARG A 58 2.65 -9.42 3.77
CA ARG A 58 3.03 -9.75 2.39
C ARG A 58 1.84 -9.97 1.45
N GLU A 59 0.64 -9.54 1.85
CA GLU A 59 -0.56 -9.53 1.02
C GLU A 59 -0.44 -8.47 -0.08
N GLN A 60 -1.01 -8.74 -1.25
CA GLN A 60 -1.08 -7.76 -2.34
C GLN A 60 -2.06 -6.65 -1.97
N SER A 61 -1.57 -5.42 -1.93
CA SER A 61 -2.37 -4.26 -1.56
C SER A 61 -2.67 -3.40 -2.78
N GLU A 62 -3.89 -3.48 -3.31
CA GLU A 62 -4.25 -2.76 -4.54
C GLU A 62 -4.62 -1.30 -4.30
N THR A 63 -5.05 -0.99 -3.07
CA THR A 63 -5.54 0.34 -2.69
C THR A 63 -4.91 0.78 -1.37
N LEU A 64 -4.46 2.04 -1.34
CA LEU A 64 -4.00 2.74 -0.14
C LEU A 64 -5.03 3.84 0.14
N LEU A 65 -5.67 3.77 1.31
CA LEU A 65 -6.53 4.83 1.81
C LEU A 65 -5.69 5.75 2.68
N ILE A 66 -5.60 7.02 2.30
CA ILE A 66 -4.92 8.03 3.11
C ILE A 66 -5.97 8.87 3.84
N GLN A 67 -5.93 8.82 5.17
CA GLN A 67 -6.76 9.60 6.08
C GLN A 67 -5.92 10.77 6.61
N TYR A 68 -6.38 12.00 6.35
CA TYR A 68 -5.77 13.21 6.88
C TYR A 68 -6.70 13.80 7.95
N ASP A 69 -6.12 14.14 9.10
CA ASP A 69 -6.76 14.91 10.19
C ASP A 69 -7.95 14.20 10.85
N HIS A 70 -7.67 13.47 11.93
CA HIS A 70 -8.69 12.87 12.81
C HIS A 70 -9.40 13.92 13.71
N GLY A 71 -9.20 15.22 13.46
CA GLY A 71 -9.68 16.34 14.30
C GLY A 71 -10.68 17.30 13.64
N ALA A 72 -10.84 17.26 12.32
CA ALA A 72 -11.74 18.12 11.56
C ALA A 72 -12.98 17.33 11.10
N PRO A 73 -14.20 17.91 11.18
CA PRO A 73 -15.45 17.24 10.82
C PRO A 73 -15.62 16.94 9.32
N ALA A 74 -14.61 17.23 8.48
CA ALA A 74 -14.60 16.99 7.04
C ALA A 74 -13.42 16.08 6.64
N GLY A 75 -13.20 14.99 7.40
CA GLY A 75 -12.13 14.01 7.19
C GLY A 75 -12.00 13.58 5.72
N SER A 76 -10.95 14.08 5.08
CA SER A 76 -10.73 13.88 3.66
C SER A 76 -9.98 12.57 3.45
N SER A 77 -10.69 11.53 3.03
CA SER A 77 -10.12 10.21 2.74
C SER A 77 -9.77 10.10 1.26
N ILE A 78 -8.48 9.97 0.93
CA ILE A 78 -8.00 9.85 -0.44
C ILE A 78 -7.72 8.39 -0.76
N ARG A 79 -8.29 7.88 -1.87
CA ARG A 79 -8.01 6.51 -2.35
C ARG A 79 -6.93 6.55 -3.42
N VAL A 80 -5.81 5.90 -3.18
CA VAL A 80 -4.71 5.76 -4.15
C VAL A 80 -4.72 4.35 -4.69
N ASN A 81 -4.81 4.19 -6.02
CA ASN A 81 -4.67 2.90 -6.68
C ASN A 81 -3.19 2.63 -6.91
N LEU A 82 -2.63 1.65 -6.20
CA LEU A 82 -1.20 1.30 -6.30
C LEU A 82 -0.91 0.41 -7.52
N ARG A 83 -1.96 0.06 -8.27
CA ARG A 83 -1.90 -0.76 -9.49
C ARG A 83 -1.62 0.05 -10.75
N ASP A 84 -1.77 1.38 -10.72
CA ASP A 84 -1.57 2.24 -11.88
C ASP A 84 -0.06 2.45 -12.15
N GLY A 85 0.64 1.34 -12.37
CA GLY A 85 1.90 1.30 -13.07
C GLY A 85 1.57 1.09 -14.54
N SER A 86 1.87 2.11 -15.34
CA SER A 86 1.80 2.09 -16.81
C SER A 86 2.35 0.77 -17.37
N ARG A 87 1.40 -0.08 -17.75
CA ARG A 87 1.50 -1.30 -18.56
C ARG A 87 2.88 -1.54 -19.19
N CYS A 88 3.75 -2.35 -18.56
CA CYS A 88 4.61 -3.22 -19.35
C CYS A 88 3.77 -4.46 -19.72
N GLU A 89 3.33 -4.54 -20.97
CA GLU A 89 2.68 -5.72 -21.52
C GLU A 89 3.64 -6.91 -21.54
N SER A 90 3.79 -7.59 -20.41
CA SER A 90 4.43 -8.89 -20.34
C SER A 90 3.35 -9.96 -20.27
N SER A 91 2.98 -10.45 -21.46
CA SER A 91 2.41 -11.76 -21.78
C SER A 91 1.03 -12.13 -21.24
N PRO A 92 0.11 -12.37 -22.19
CA PRO A 92 -0.63 -13.62 -22.20
C PRO A 92 -0.53 -14.26 -23.59
N ASN A 93 0.47 -15.13 -23.80
CA ASN A 93 0.20 -16.30 -24.65
C ASN A 93 1.12 -17.48 -24.33
N SER A 94 0.73 -18.23 -23.32
CA SER A 94 0.91 -19.68 -23.35
C SER A 94 -0.17 -20.22 -24.30
N PHE A 95 0.16 -20.46 -25.58
CA PHE A 95 -0.65 -21.30 -26.46
C PHE A 95 0.22 -21.98 -27.53
N SER A 96 0.66 -23.19 -27.16
CA SER A 96 0.91 -24.41 -27.97
C SER A 96 1.94 -24.43 -29.12
N PRO A 97 2.81 -25.47 -29.17
CA PRO A 97 3.63 -25.76 -30.34
C PRO A 97 2.72 -26.24 -31.49
N GLN A 98 2.68 -25.47 -32.58
CA GLN A 98 2.11 -25.95 -33.83
C GLN A 98 3.07 -26.98 -34.42
N GLY A 99 2.56 -28.19 -34.60
CA GLY A 99 3.25 -29.24 -35.31
C GLY A 99 3.38 -28.95 -36.82
N ALA A 100 4.21 -29.79 -37.40
CA ALA A 100 4.19 -30.27 -38.78
C ALA A 100 5.00 -29.50 -39.85
N GLN A 101 5.99 -30.26 -40.33
CA GLN A 101 6.31 -30.62 -41.72
C GLN A 101 7.04 -29.63 -42.64
N ASN A 102 8.34 -29.92 -42.84
CA ASN A 102 8.89 -30.18 -44.17
C ASN A 102 9.99 -31.26 -44.10
#